data_AF-A0A7S2D4J0-F1
#
_entry.id   AF-A0A7S2D4J0-F1
#
_cell.length_a   1.000
_cell.length_b   1.000
_cell.length_c   1.000
_cell.angle_alpha   90.00
_cell.angle_beta   90.00
_cell.angle_gamma   90.00
#
_symmetry.space_group_name_H-M   'P 1'
#
loop_
_entity.id
_entity.type
_entity.pdbx_description
1 polymer ?
#
loop_
_entity_poly.entity_id
_entity_poly.type
_entity_poly.pdbx_seq_one_letter_code
_entity_poly.pdbx_strand_id
1 'polypeptide(L)'
;TGGTFVRGSEVIMKPKAHGSAPQAVPPQIRWGCDRALADWCCCFNRHMAEPSGSWKATKFLLELDRTGVSPTVFYDSVTSKPLFVAPVGRSVEAFLSESDAHGW
;
A
#
# COMPACT_ATOMS: atom_id res chain seq x y z
N THR A 1 1.99 19.78 -15.15
CA THR A 1 2.60 19.05 -16.28
C THR A 1 3.22 17.78 -15.74
N GLY A 2 2.68 16.61 -16.12
CA GLY A 2 3.28 15.32 -15.72
C GLY A 2 4.59 15.09 -16.48
N GLY A 3 5.56 14.43 -15.85
CA GLY A 3 6.83 14.09 -16.49
C GLY A 3 6.65 13.14 -17.68
N THR A 4 7.62 13.13 -18.60
CA THR A 4 7.69 12.17 -19.72
C THR A 4 7.81 10.75 -19.19
N PHE A 5 7.01 9.83 -19.73
CA PHE A 5 7.06 8.42 -19.39
C PHE A 5 8.44 7.82 -19.71
N VAL A 6 9.07 7.20 -18.72
CA VAL A 6 10.35 6.49 -18.86
C VAL A 6 10.11 5.02 -18.55
N ARG A 7 10.38 4.13 -19.52
CA ARG A 7 10.36 2.68 -19.25
C ARG A 7 11.58 2.30 -18.44
N GLY A 8 11.37 1.65 -17.30
CA GLY A 8 12.44 0.97 -16.58
C GLY A 8 12.89 -0.28 -17.34
N SER A 9 14.16 -0.66 -17.20
CA SER A 9 14.67 -1.91 -17.78
C SER A 9 14.35 -3.11 -16.89
N GLU A 10 14.39 -4.32 -17.46
CA GLU A 10 14.10 -5.59 -16.75
C GLU A 10 14.94 -5.80 -15.47
N VAL A 11 16.08 -5.11 -15.35
CA VAL A 11 16.95 -5.23 -14.18
C VAL A 11 16.26 -4.80 -12.88
N ILE A 12 15.25 -3.92 -12.94
CA ILE A 12 14.54 -3.44 -11.74
C ILE A 12 13.68 -4.53 -11.10
N MET A 13 13.24 -5.52 -11.90
CA MET A 13 12.38 -6.63 -11.46
C MET A 13 13.17 -7.92 -11.18
N LYS A 14 14.50 -7.89 -11.32
CA LYS A 14 15.35 -9.05 -11.02
C LYS A 14 15.17 -9.50 -9.57
N PRO A 15 15.29 -10.81 -9.31
CA PRO A 15 15.33 -11.34 -7.96
C PRO A 15 16.36 -10.61 -7.09
N LYS A 16 15.95 -10.30 -5.86
CA LYS A 16 16.76 -9.73 -4.79
C LYS A 16 16.88 -10.81 -3.68
N ALA A 17 17.10 -10.40 -2.43
CA ALA A 17 17.25 -11.33 -1.32
C ALA A 17 15.94 -12.06 -0.94
N HIS A 18 14.77 -11.43 -1.16
CA HIS A 18 13.45 -12.03 -0.91
C HIS A 18 12.47 -11.65 -2.02
N GLY A 19 12.33 -12.49 -3.04
CA GLY A 19 11.55 -12.16 -4.24
C GLY A 19 12.18 -10.97 -4.98
N SER A 20 11.44 -9.87 -5.18
CA SER A 20 11.97 -8.58 -5.67
C SER A 20 12.28 -7.59 -4.56
N ALA A 21 12.26 -8.00 -3.29
CA ALA A 21 12.50 -7.15 -2.14
C ALA A 21 13.83 -7.50 -1.45
N PRO A 22 14.46 -6.58 -0.72
CA PRO A 22 15.68 -6.86 0.04
C PRO A 22 15.44 -7.77 1.26
N GLN A 23 14.19 -7.90 1.74
CA GLN A 23 13.82 -8.66 2.93
C GLN A 23 12.31 -8.95 2.92
N ALA A 24 11.87 -9.86 3.78
CA ALA A 24 10.46 -10.18 3.97
C ALA A 24 9.71 -9.10 4.76
N VAL A 25 8.39 -9.08 4.61
CA VAL A 25 7.50 -8.26 5.45
C VAL A 25 7.64 -8.71 6.93
N PRO A 26 7.79 -7.77 7.89
CA PRO A 26 7.99 -8.07 9.29
C PRO A 26 6.77 -8.79 9.90
N PRO A 27 6.94 -9.50 11.03
CA PRO A 27 5.87 -10.28 11.66
C PRO A 27 4.61 -9.47 12.00
N GLN A 28 4.78 -8.19 12.36
CA GLN A 28 3.68 -7.29 12.69
C GLN A 28 3.70 -6.10 11.74
N ILE A 29 2.56 -5.87 11.11
CA ILE A 29 2.30 -4.73 10.24
C ILE A 29 1.04 -4.00 10.72
N ARG A 30 0.89 -2.74 10.29
CA ARG A 30 -0.21 -1.89 10.73
C ARG A 30 -1.56 -2.54 10.45
N TRP A 31 -2.54 -2.17 11.28
CA TRP A 31 -3.95 -2.54 11.12
C TRP A 31 -4.26 -4.03 11.15
N GLY A 32 -3.30 -4.88 11.54
CA GLY A 32 -3.49 -6.32 11.55
C GLY A 32 -3.72 -6.90 10.16
N CYS A 33 -3.12 -6.29 9.12
CA CYS A 33 -3.15 -6.86 7.77
C CYS A 33 -2.55 -8.27 7.74
N ASP A 34 -3.05 -9.11 6.82
CA ASP A 34 -2.50 -10.45 6.60
C ASP A 34 -1.06 -10.34 6.09
N ARG A 35 -0.12 -10.80 6.91
CA ARG A 35 1.30 -10.77 6.60
C ARG A 35 1.65 -11.61 5.37
N ALA A 36 1.05 -12.78 5.20
CA ALA A 36 1.36 -13.66 4.08
C ALA A 36 0.86 -13.04 2.77
N LEU A 37 -0.34 -12.45 2.77
CA LEU A 37 -0.85 -11.70 1.63
C LEU A 37 0.06 -10.49 1.32
N ALA A 38 0.41 -9.70 2.33
CA ALA A 38 1.29 -8.55 2.17
C ALA A 38 2.68 -8.94 1.63
N ASP A 39 3.27 -10.03 2.14
CA ASP A 39 4.57 -10.52 1.68
C ASP A 39 4.51 -11.02 0.24
N TRP A 40 3.44 -11.75 -0.12
CA TRP A 40 3.20 -12.14 -1.50
C TRP A 40 3.09 -10.92 -2.42
N CYS A 41 2.27 -9.92 -2.07
CA CYS A 41 2.09 -8.70 -2.84
C CYS A 41 3.39 -7.90 -3.01
N CYS A 42 4.12 -7.64 -1.92
CA CYS A 42 5.32 -6.80 -1.95
C CYS A 42 6.52 -7.49 -2.60
N CYS A 43 6.66 -8.80 -2.43
CA CYS A 43 7.90 -9.50 -2.74
C CYS A 43 7.78 -10.38 -3.99
N PHE A 44 6.62 -11.00 -4.23
CA PHE A 44 6.49 -12.09 -5.22
C PHE A 44 5.50 -11.81 -6.33
N ASN A 45 4.51 -10.94 -6.11
CA ASN A 45 3.48 -10.68 -7.11
C ASN A 45 4.01 -9.79 -8.25
N ARG A 46 3.73 -10.20 -9.49
CA ARG A 46 4.04 -9.46 -10.72
C ARG A 46 2.81 -9.24 -11.59
N HIS A 47 1.65 -9.67 -11.12
CA HIS A 47 0.42 -9.68 -11.87
C HIS A 47 -0.72 -9.18 -11.00
N MET A 48 -1.33 -8.08 -11.42
CA MET A 48 -2.41 -7.41 -10.68
C MET A 48 -2.00 -6.97 -9.27
N ALA A 49 -2.98 -6.56 -8.49
CA ALA A 49 -2.84 -6.17 -7.09
C ALA A 49 -3.35 -7.29 -6.16
N GLU A 50 -3.49 -6.96 -4.89
CA GLU A 50 -4.20 -7.77 -3.89
C GLU A 50 -5.70 -7.90 -4.22
N PRO A 51 -6.45 -8.82 -3.56
CA PRO A 51 -7.89 -8.90 -3.70
C PRO A 51 -8.58 -7.57 -3.38
N SER A 52 -9.53 -7.18 -4.23
CA SER A 52 -10.26 -5.93 -4.08
C SER A 52 -10.95 -5.80 -2.72
N GLY A 53 -10.82 -4.64 -2.07
CA GLY A 53 -11.44 -4.36 -0.78
C GLY A 53 -10.75 -5.00 0.42
N SER A 54 -9.56 -5.58 0.26
CA SER A 54 -8.82 -6.26 1.34
C SER A 54 -8.64 -5.37 2.59
N TRP A 55 -8.41 -4.07 2.41
CA TRP A 55 -8.26 -3.10 3.49
C TRP A 55 -9.49 -2.99 4.41
N LYS A 56 -10.69 -3.31 3.92
CA LYS A 56 -11.94 -3.25 4.70
C LYS A 56 -12.00 -4.32 5.79
N ALA A 57 -11.28 -5.43 5.61
CA ALA A 57 -11.20 -6.52 6.59
C ALA A 57 -10.12 -6.28 7.67
N THR A 58 -9.42 -5.16 7.61
CA THR A 58 -8.36 -4.79 8.55
C THR A 58 -8.88 -3.81 9.61
N LYS A 59 -8.04 -3.46 10.58
CA LYS A 59 -8.36 -2.41 11.57
C LYS A 59 -8.24 -0.99 11.02
N PHE A 60 -7.90 -0.81 9.74
CA PHE A 60 -7.67 0.50 9.13
C PHE A 60 -8.86 1.44 9.34
N LEU A 61 -10.08 0.99 9.01
CA LEU A 61 -11.28 1.80 9.15
C LEU A 61 -11.64 2.18 10.59
N LEU A 62 -11.18 1.38 11.57
CA LEU A 62 -11.37 1.61 13.00
C LEU A 62 -10.37 2.63 13.55
N GLU A 63 -9.13 2.60 13.04
CA GLU A 63 -8.03 3.46 13.48
C GLU A 63 -7.88 4.74 12.65
N LEU A 64 -8.61 4.86 11.54
CA LEU A 64 -8.59 6.03 10.66
C LEU A 64 -9.22 7.24 11.37
N ASP A 65 -8.48 8.36 11.42
CA ASP A 65 -9.00 9.65 11.87
C ASP A 65 -10.08 10.16 10.91
N ARG A 66 -11.34 10.06 11.36
CA ARG A 66 -12.52 10.52 10.61
C ARG A 66 -12.73 12.03 10.67
N THR A 67 -12.04 12.74 11.56
CA THR A 67 -12.19 14.19 11.67
C THR A 67 -11.56 14.93 10.48
N GLY A 68 -10.67 14.25 9.74
CA GLY A 68 -9.94 14.83 8.61
C GLY A 68 -8.89 15.87 9.04
N VAL A 69 -8.62 16.00 10.34
CA VAL A 69 -7.62 16.94 10.88
C VAL A 69 -6.22 16.42 10.60
N SER A 70 -5.97 15.12 10.74
CA SER A 70 -4.65 14.52 10.54
C SER A 70 -4.66 13.49 9.41
N PRO A 71 -3.98 13.77 8.29
CA PRO A 71 -3.77 12.78 7.24
C PRO A 71 -3.04 11.54 7.75
N THR A 72 -3.40 10.37 7.24
CA THR A 72 -2.69 9.12 7.53
C THR A 72 -1.43 9.04 6.69
N VAL A 73 -0.28 8.88 7.34
CA VAL A 73 0.96 8.47 6.67
C VAL A 73 0.94 6.97 6.47
N PHE A 74 1.04 6.52 5.23
CA PHE A 74 1.17 5.12 4.83
C PHE A 74 2.64 4.77 4.68
N TYR A 75 2.98 3.54 5.02
CA TYR A 75 4.36 3.06 5.08
C TYR A 75 4.52 1.84 4.18
N ASP A 76 5.70 1.70 3.59
CA ASP A 76 6.09 0.51 2.86
C ASP A 76 6.20 -0.69 3.83
N SER A 77 5.50 -1.78 3.53
CA SER A 77 5.42 -2.96 4.41
C SER A 77 6.78 -3.64 4.64
N VAL A 78 7.73 -3.52 3.71
CA VAL A 78 9.04 -4.19 3.80
C VAL A 78 10.06 -3.36 4.60
N THR A 79 10.09 -2.05 4.36
CA THR A 79 11.12 -1.14 4.90
C THR A 79 10.62 -0.25 6.02
N SER A 80 9.30 -0.19 6.25
CA SER A 80 8.65 0.72 7.19
C SER A 80 8.99 2.20 6.94
N LYS A 81 9.35 2.56 5.70
CA LYS A 81 9.58 3.95 5.30
C LYS A 81 8.25 4.59 4.88
N PRO A 82 8.03 5.89 5.17
CA PRO A 82 6.88 6.61 4.65
C PRO A 82 6.81 6.51 3.12
N LEU A 83 5.64 6.16 2.59
CA LEU A 83 5.42 5.96 1.15
C LEU A 83 4.49 7.04 0.58
N PHE A 84 3.34 7.26 1.20
CA PHE A 84 2.41 8.32 0.80
C PHE A 84 1.56 8.79 1.97
N VAL A 85 0.86 9.92 1.79
CA VAL A 85 0.01 10.53 2.81
C VAL A 85 -1.38 10.74 2.23
N ALA A 86 -2.42 10.28 2.93
CA ALA A 86 -3.81 10.47 2.52
C ALA A 86 -4.77 10.50 3.73
N PRO A 87 -5.89 11.22 3.65
CA PRO A 87 -6.27 12.13 2.57
C PRO A 87 -5.50 13.47 2.61
N VAL A 88 -5.27 14.09 1.44
CA VAL A 88 -4.68 15.44 1.32
C VAL A 88 -5.56 16.26 0.38
N GLY A 89 -6.01 17.44 0.84
CA GLY A 89 -6.84 18.34 0.03
C GLY A 89 -8.26 17.83 -0.26
N ARG A 90 -8.75 16.83 0.50
CA ARG A 90 -10.08 16.23 0.36
C ARG A 90 -10.59 15.68 1.68
N SER A 91 -11.90 15.44 1.79
CA SER A 91 -12.48 14.80 2.96
C SER A 91 -12.13 13.31 3.05
N VAL A 92 -12.28 12.73 4.24
CA VAL A 92 -12.08 11.30 4.47
C VAL A 92 -13.09 10.49 3.66
N GLU A 93 -14.35 10.96 3.57
CA GLU A 93 -15.41 10.31 2.80
C GLU A 93 -15.08 10.28 1.31
N ALA A 94 -14.58 11.38 0.76
CA ALA A 94 -14.18 11.43 -0.65
C ALA A 94 -13.02 10.46 -0.93
N PHE A 95 -12.05 10.36 -0.01
CA PHE A 95 -10.96 9.40 -0.11
C PHE A 95 -11.43 7.94 -0.05
N LEU A 96 -12.31 7.60 0.89
CA LEU A 96 -12.83 6.24 1.03
C LEU A 96 -13.72 5.86 -0.15
N SER A 97 -14.56 6.80 -0.64
CA SER A 97 -15.40 6.57 -1.81
C SER A 97 -14.59 6.37 -3.09
N GLU A 98 -13.52 7.14 -3.28
CA GLU A 98 -12.59 6.92 -4.40
C GLU A 98 -11.89 5.58 -4.27
N SER A 99 -11.40 5.23 -3.08
CA SER A 99 -10.72 3.95 -2.82
C SER A 99 -11.62 2.76 -3.14
N ASP A 100 -12.89 2.83 -2.74
CA ASP A 100 -13.91 1.80 -3.05
C ASP A 100 -14.17 1.68 -4.56
N ALA A 101 -14.34 2.81 -5.25
CA ALA A 101 -14.61 2.85 -6.68
C ALA A 101 -13.44 2.30 -7.52
N HIS A 102 -12.20 2.45 -7.06
CA HIS A 102 -11.02 1.88 -7.69
C HIS A 102 -10.77 0.42 -7.33
N GLY A 103 -11.60 -0.16 -6.45
CA GLY A 103 -11.46 -1.54 -6.02
C GLY A 103 -10.18 -1.80 -5.25
N TRP A 104 -9.59 -0.77 -4.64
CA TRP A 104 -8.52 -0.97 -3.66
C TRP A 104 -9.04 -1.84 -2.53
#